data_AF-A0A314Z190-F1
#
_entry.id   AF-A0A314Z190-F1
#
_cell.length_a   1.000
_cell.length_b   1.000
_cell.length_c   1.000
_cell.angle_alpha   90.00
_cell.angle_beta   90.00
_cell.angle_gamma   90.00
#
_symmetry.space_group_name_H-M   'P 1'
#
loop_
_entity.id
_entity.type
_entity.pdbx_description
1 polymer ?
#
loop_
_entity_poly.entity_id
_entity_poly.type
_entity_poly.pdbx_seq_one_letter_code
_entity_poly.pdbx_strand_id
1 'polypeptide(L)'
;MNAYASWGAEGRGFGTTGNSTTRKLEIAAYLAQISHETSGGWGSAPDGRFSWGLYYIEEVAPHRNYCECIAEWPCYPGKSYKGRGPLQLSWNYKYGPAGKALWFDGLANPEVVASDSVVAFKTALWFWMTEQKPFNEFSYI
;
A
#
# COMPACT_ATOMS: atom_id res chain seq x y z
N MET A 1 -6.75 15.96 -13.23
CA MET A 1 -5.48 15.37 -13.74
C MET A 1 -5.21 14.11 -12.96
N ASN A 2 -4.92 12.98 -13.62
CA ASN A 2 -4.75 11.67 -12.97
C ASN A 2 -3.35 11.54 -12.36
N ALA A 3 -3.26 11.15 -11.08
CA ALA A 3 -2.00 11.03 -10.33
C ALA A 3 -0.96 10.10 -10.97
N TYR A 4 -1.37 9.13 -11.79
CA TYR A 4 -0.45 8.28 -12.55
C TYR A 4 0.33 9.02 -13.63
N ALA A 5 -0.26 10.06 -14.24
CA ALA A 5 0.39 10.81 -15.31
C ALA A 5 1.53 11.70 -14.78
N SER A 6 1.54 12.01 -13.48
CA SER A 6 2.61 12.79 -12.85
C SER A 6 3.80 11.94 -12.36
N TRP A 7 3.69 10.61 -12.32
CA TRP A 7 4.80 9.75 -11.85
C TRP A 7 5.92 9.56 -12.87
N GLY A 8 5.71 9.99 -14.13
CA GLY A 8 6.68 9.91 -15.22
C GLY A 8 7.27 11.24 -15.68
N ALA A 9 6.84 12.38 -15.13
CA ALA A 9 7.30 13.69 -15.57
C ALA A 9 8.42 14.22 -14.65
N GLU A 10 9.62 14.38 -15.23
CA GLU A 10 10.72 15.21 -14.70
C GLU A 10 11.32 14.76 -13.35
N GLY A 11 11.88 13.55 -13.26
CA GLY A 11 12.75 13.18 -12.12
C GLY A 11 12.10 13.22 -10.73
N ARG A 12 10.75 13.17 -10.68
CA ARG A 12 9.91 13.14 -9.48
C ARG A 12 9.24 11.78 -9.24
N GLY A 13 9.80 10.73 -9.83
CA GLY A 13 9.34 9.35 -9.66
C GLY A 13 10.16 8.60 -8.61
N PHE A 14 9.59 7.52 -8.09
CA PHE A 14 10.24 6.61 -7.16
C PHE A 14 11.64 6.17 -7.66
N GLY A 15 12.67 6.36 -6.83
CA GLY A 15 14.05 5.97 -7.13
C GLY A 15 14.75 6.84 -8.18
N THR A 16 14.15 7.97 -8.58
CA THR A 16 14.71 8.87 -9.61
C THR A 16 15.02 10.27 -9.11
N THR A 17 14.64 10.59 -7.88
CA THR A 17 14.80 11.92 -7.28
C THR A 17 16.16 12.07 -6.59
N GLY A 18 16.85 13.20 -6.80
CA GLY A 18 18.14 13.50 -6.17
C GLY A 18 19.33 12.74 -6.78
N ASN A 19 20.44 12.66 -6.02
CA ASN A 19 21.68 12.00 -6.44
C ASN A 19 21.60 10.46 -6.25
N SER A 20 22.63 9.74 -6.70
CA SER A 20 22.66 8.27 -6.62
C SER A 20 22.52 7.72 -5.20
N THR A 21 23.05 8.43 -4.18
CA THR A 21 22.89 8.07 -2.78
C THR A 21 21.44 8.23 -2.33
N THR A 22 20.80 9.37 -2.62
CA THR A 22 19.39 9.60 -2.29
C THR A 22 18.47 8.56 -2.93
N ARG A 23 18.69 8.24 -4.21
CA ARG A 23 17.90 7.22 -4.93
C ARG A 23 18.04 5.83 -4.31
N LYS A 24 19.26 5.44 -3.94
CA LYS A 24 19.51 4.17 -3.23
C LYS A 24 18.86 4.15 -1.86
N LEU A 25 18.88 5.27 -1.13
CA LEU A 25 18.24 5.39 0.17
C LEU A 25 16.72 5.29 0.07
N GLU A 26 16.09 5.92 -0.94
CA GLU A 26 14.65 5.80 -1.16
C GLU A 26 14.24 4.34 -1.43
N ILE A 27 14.98 3.66 -2.31
CA ILE A 27 14.73 2.24 -2.60
C ILE A 27 14.96 1.38 -1.35
N ALA A 28 16.05 1.60 -0.60
CA ALA A 28 16.35 0.85 0.61
C ALA A 28 15.27 1.08 1.69
N ALA A 29 14.80 2.31 1.87
CA ALA A 29 13.75 2.64 2.83
C ALA A 29 12.42 1.99 2.45
N TYR A 30 12.03 2.07 1.17
CA TYR A 30 10.84 1.41 0.66
C TYR A 30 10.91 -0.12 0.84
N LEU A 31 12.03 -0.74 0.43
CA LEU A 31 12.23 -2.17 0.57
C LEU A 31 12.23 -2.62 2.04
N ALA A 32 12.83 -1.83 2.94
CA ALA A 32 12.83 -2.12 4.37
C ALA A 32 11.41 -2.06 4.96
N GLN A 33 10.62 -1.05 4.59
CA GLN A 33 9.23 -0.92 5.04
C GLN A 33 8.36 -2.07 4.53
N ILE A 34 8.38 -2.36 3.22
CA ILE A 34 7.58 -3.48 2.71
C ILE A 34 8.03 -4.83 3.30
N SER A 35 9.34 -4.99 3.55
CA SER A 35 9.85 -6.21 4.18
C SER A 35 9.36 -6.36 5.61
N HIS A 36 9.25 -5.25 6.36
CA HIS A 36 8.70 -5.27 7.71
C HIS A 36 7.22 -5.65 7.71
N GLU A 37 6.41 -4.98 6.89
CA GLU A 37 4.96 -5.20 6.77
C GLU A 37 4.60 -6.64 6.36
N THR A 38 5.51 -7.34 5.69
CA THR A 38 5.28 -8.67 5.12
C THR A 38 6.21 -9.75 5.68
N SER A 39 6.91 -9.46 6.78
CA SER A 39 7.98 -10.33 7.28
C SER A 39 7.46 -11.67 7.79
N GLY A 40 8.12 -12.75 7.36
CA GLY A 40 8.01 -14.09 7.95
C GLY A 40 9.15 -14.42 8.90
N GLY A 41 10.08 -13.49 9.15
CA GLY A 41 11.33 -13.77 9.86
C GLY A 41 11.17 -13.92 11.37
N TRP A 42 11.85 -14.91 11.95
CA TRP A 42 11.94 -15.16 13.39
C TRP A 42 13.40 -15.13 13.88
N GLY A 43 13.62 -15.28 15.18
CA GLY A 43 14.94 -15.10 15.80
C GLY A 43 16.07 -15.97 15.25
N SER A 44 15.76 -17.18 14.76
CA SER A 44 16.73 -18.14 14.20
C SER A 44 16.45 -18.47 12.72
N ALA A 45 15.80 -17.56 12.00
CA ALA A 45 15.50 -17.77 10.59
C ALA A 45 16.80 -17.93 9.78
N PRO A 46 16.84 -18.85 8.79
CA PRO A 46 17.94 -18.95 7.83
C PRO A 46 18.29 -17.58 7.25
N ASP A 47 19.59 -17.27 7.19
CA ASP A 47 20.13 -15.98 6.70
C ASP A 47 19.67 -14.74 7.50
N GLY A 48 19.11 -14.95 8.70
CA GLY A 48 18.69 -13.91 9.63
C GLY A 48 17.27 -13.36 9.36
N ARG A 49 16.65 -12.81 10.39
CA ARG A 49 15.23 -12.38 10.37
C ARG A 49 14.87 -11.34 9.29
N PHE A 50 15.85 -10.58 8.79
CA PHE A 50 15.62 -9.52 7.81
C PHE A 50 15.64 -10.02 6.36
N SER A 51 16.02 -11.28 6.13
CA SER A 51 16.04 -11.92 4.81
C SER A 51 14.67 -12.51 4.41
N TRP A 52 13.65 -12.30 5.25
CA TRP A 52 12.32 -12.91 5.14
C TRP A 52 11.20 -11.90 4.86
N GLY A 53 11.52 -10.80 4.18
CA GLY A 53 10.53 -9.86 3.65
C GLY A 53 9.74 -10.47 2.47
N LEU A 54 8.58 -9.89 2.14
CA LEU A 54 7.65 -10.37 1.11
C LEU A 54 7.16 -11.81 1.33
N TYR A 55 7.08 -12.25 2.59
CA TYR A 55 6.62 -13.59 2.94
C TYR A 55 5.09 -13.67 3.00
N TYR A 56 4.43 -12.69 3.63
CA TYR A 56 2.98 -12.60 3.69
C TYR A 56 2.43 -11.63 2.64
N ILE A 57 1.38 -12.05 1.92
CA ILE A 57 0.68 -11.22 0.93
C ILE A 57 -0.60 -10.57 1.49
N GLU A 58 -1.17 -11.15 2.56
CA GLU A 58 -2.34 -10.63 3.26
C GLU A 58 -2.11 -10.69 4.78
N GLU A 59 -2.81 -9.81 5.49
CA GLU A 59 -2.90 -9.83 6.94
C GLU A 59 -3.42 -11.20 7.42
N VAL A 60 -2.67 -11.78 8.35
CA VAL A 60 -3.00 -13.05 8.99
C VAL A 60 -3.90 -12.77 10.20
N ALA A 61 -5.01 -13.51 10.30
CA ALA A 61 -5.98 -13.42 11.40
C ALA A 61 -6.50 -11.98 11.66
N PRO A 62 -7.12 -11.32 10.66
CA PRO A 62 -7.59 -9.95 10.80
C PRO A 62 -8.69 -9.84 11.87
N HIS A 63 -8.59 -8.82 12.72
CA HIS A 63 -9.49 -8.64 13.86
C HIS A 63 -10.83 -7.95 13.49
N ARG A 64 -10.95 -7.44 12.26
CA ARG A 64 -12.16 -6.79 11.71
C ARG A 64 -12.11 -6.77 10.18
N ASN A 65 -13.19 -6.27 9.56
CA ASN A 65 -13.28 -6.10 8.11
C ASN A 65 -12.70 -4.78 7.58
N TYR A 66 -12.19 -3.91 8.46
CA TYR A 66 -11.59 -2.61 8.10
C TYR A 66 -12.52 -1.76 7.22
N CYS A 67 -13.79 -1.74 7.60
CA CYS A 67 -14.81 -0.95 6.94
C CYS A 67 -15.18 0.23 7.84
N GLU A 68 -15.05 1.44 7.32
CA GLU A 68 -15.51 2.68 7.94
C GLU A 68 -16.73 3.21 7.20
N CYS A 69 -17.72 3.76 7.92
CA CYS A 69 -18.96 4.24 7.31
C CYS A 69 -18.76 5.62 6.64
N ILE A 70 -18.16 5.62 5.45
CA ILE A 70 -17.85 6.83 4.68
C ILE A 70 -18.57 6.76 3.34
N ALA A 71 -19.39 7.78 3.05
CA ALA A 71 -20.24 7.82 1.87
C ALA A 71 -19.46 7.81 0.54
N GLU A 72 -18.28 8.45 0.50
CA GLU A 72 -17.44 8.49 -0.71
C GLU A 72 -16.83 7.12 -1.05
N TRP A 73 -16.53 6.32 -0.04
CA TRP A 73 -15.86 5.01 -0.18
C TRP A 73 -16.66 3.91 0.50
N PRO A 74 -17.87 3.57 0.01
CA PRO A 74 -18.75 2.65 0.69
C PRO A 74 -18.16 1.24 0.73
N CYS A 75 -18.44 0.53 1.81
CA CYS A 75 -18.06 -0.87 1.94
C CYS A 75 -19.03 -1.78 1.19
N TYR A 76 -18.50 -2.76 0.47
CA TYR A 76 -19.31 -3.76 -0.21
C TYR A 76 -19.66 -4.93 0.72
N PRO A 77 -20.91 -5.44 0.67
CA PRO A 77 -21.30 -6.61 1.46
C PRO A 77 -20.38 -7.81 1.23
N GLY A 78 -19.98 -8.48 2.31
CA GLY A 78 -19.08 -9.64 2.26
C GLY A 78 -17.62 -9.32 1.96
N LYS A 79 -17.24 -8.05 1.82
CA LYS A 79 -15.85 -7.64 1.60
C LYS A 79 -15.15 -7.24 2.89
N SER A 80 -13.86 -7.55 2.94
CA SER A 80 -12.93 -7.12 3.98
C SER A 80 -11.77 -6.35 3.35
N TYR A 81 -11.45 -5.21 3.94
CA TYR A 81 -10.35 -4.32 3.54
C TYR A 81 -9.14 -4.49 4.47
N LYS A 82 -8.90 -5.73 4.93
CA LYS A 82 -7.69 -6.14 5.65
C LYS A 82 -6.41 -5.81 4.88
N GLY A 83 -5.27 -5.87 5.56
CA GLY A 83 -3.96 -5.64 4.95
C GLY A 83 -3.71 -6.56 3.76
N ARG A 84 -3.34 -5.99 2.62
CA ARG A 84 -2.88 -6.72 1.42
C ARG A 84 -1.71 -6.03 0.73
N GLY A 85 -0.88 -6.83 0.09
CA GLY A 85 0.26 -6.36 -0.69
C GLY A 85 1.44 -5.88 0.16
N PRO A 86 2.48 -5.33 -0.49
CA PRO A 86 3.76 -5.04 0.15
C PRO A 86 3.71 -3.99 1.27
N LEU A 87 2.79 -3.03 1.22
CA LEU A 87 2.56 -2.05 2.31
C LEU A 87 1.27 -2.31 3.09
N GLN A 88 0.74 -3.54 3.03
CA GLN A 88 -0.46 -3.96 3.78
C GLN A 88 -1.61 -2.94 3.70
N LEU A 89 -1.98 -2.56 2.46
CA LEU A 89 -3.06 -1.60 2.21
C LEU A 89 -4.32 -2.05 2.96
N SER A 90 -4.84 -1.18 3.81
CA SER A 90 -5.96 -1.49 4.71
C SER A 90 -6.97 -0.36 4.70
N TRP A 91 -8.23 -0.69 4.95
CA TRP A 91 -9.41 0.19 4.98
C TRP A 91 -10.02 0.59 3.63
N ASN A 92 -11.35 0.58 3.55
CA ASN A 92 -12.13 1.01 2.39
C ASN A 92 -11.71 2.40 1.87
N TYR A 93 -11.45 3.37 2.76
CA TYR A 93 -11.00 4.70 2.38
C TYR A 93 -9.56 4.77 1.86
N LYS A 94 -8.79 3.67 1.88
CA LYS A 94 -7.52 3.56 1.15
C LYS A 94 -7.66 2.73 -0.14
N TYR A 95 -8.45 1.65 -0.09
CA TYR A 95 -8.72 0.82 -1.27
C TYR A 95 -9.47 1.60 -2.37
N GLY A 96 -10.43 2.45 -2.00
CA GLY A 96 -11.18 3.28 -2.92
C GLY A 96 -10.30 4.27 -3.72
N PRO A 97 -9.56 5.18 -3.06
CA PRO A 97 -8.65 6.10 -3.73
C PRO A 97 -7.55 5.39 -4.52
N ALA A 98 -6.98 4.29 -3.99
CA ALA A 98 -6.02 3.48 -4.72
C ALA A 98 -6.65 2.95 -6.01
N GLY A 99 -7.79 2.26 -5.93
CA GLY A 99 -8.52 1.73 -7.08
C GLY A 99 -8.79 2.78 -8.16
N LYS A 100 -9.28 3.95 -7.74
CA LYS A 100 -9.50 5.10 -8.63
C LYS A 100 -8.21 5.58 -9.31
N ALA A 101 -7.10 5.64 -8.58
CA ALA A 101 -5.83 6.07 -9.15
C ALA A 101 -5.24 5.02 -10.10
N LEU A 102 -5.21 3.73 -9.71
CA LEU A 102 -4.52 2.67 -10.46
C LEU A 102 -5.39 1.90 -11.44
N TRP A 103 -6.65 2.32 -11.61
CA TRP A 103 -7.61 1.72 -12.54
C TRP A 103 -7.98 0.27 -12.20
N PHE A 104 -8.27 0.00 -10.93
CA PHE A 104 -8.89 -1.26 -10.48
C PHE A 104 -10.05 -0.98 -9.53
N ASP A 105 -10.97 -1.94 -9.39
CA ASP A 105 -12.09 -1.81 -8.45
C ASP A 105 -11.68 -2.28 -7.05
N GLY A 106 -11.09 -1.37 -6.26
CA GLY A 106 -10.64 -1.70 -4.91
C GLY A 106 -11.77 -1.87 -3.89
N LEU A 107 -12.99 -1.39 -4.17
CA LEU A 107 -14.10 -1.51 -3.22
C LEU A 107 -14.87 -2.81 -3.40
N ALA A 108 -15.19 -3.19 -4.64
CA ALA A 108 -15.90 -4.42 -4.94
C ALA A 108 -14.97 -5.62 -5.12
N ASN A 109 -13.69 -5.41 -5.46
CA ASN A 109 -12.70 -6.48 -5.66
C ASN A 109 -11.38 -6.22 -4.92
N PRO A 110 -11.39 -5.95 -3.59
CA PRO A 110 -10.16 -5.68 -2.83
C PRO A 110 -9.15 -6.84 -2.86
N GLU A 111 -9.60 -8.07 -3.11
CA GLU A 111 -8.76 -9.26 -3.18
C GLU A 111 -7.74 -9.21 -4.33
N VAL A 112 -7.98 -8.38 -5.36
CA VAL A 112 -7.05 -8.24 -6.50
C VAL A 112 -5.67 -7.78 -6.05
N VAL A 113 -5.57 -7.04 -4.94
CA VAL A 113 -4.30 -6.58 -4.35
C VAL A 113 -3.46 -7.75 -3.83
N ALA A 114 -4.07 -8.89 -3.54
CA ALA A 114 -3.36 -10.11 -3.12
C ALA A 114 -3.21 -11.16 -4.23
N SER A 115 -4.01 -11.09 -5.30
CA SER A 115 -3.97 -12.07 -6.40
C SER A 115 -3.18 -11.61 -7.63
N ASP A 116 -2.92 -10.31 -7.78
CA ASP A 116 -2.15 -9.74 -8.89
C ASP A 116 -0.92 -8.99 -8.34
N SER A 117 0.27 -9.49 -8.65
CA SER A 117 1.53 -8.92 -8.15
C SER A 117 1.80 -7.51 -8.68
N VAL A 118 1.36 -7.19 -9.90
CA VAL A 118 1.51 -5.85 -10.48
C VAL A 118 0.61 -4.88 -9.73
N VAL A 119 -0.63 -5.26 -9.44
CA VAL A 119 -1.53 -4.43 -8.63
C VAL A 119 -0.99 -4.28 -7.21
N ALA A 120 -0.49 -5.36 -6.59
CA ALA A 120 0.08 -5.34 -5.25
C ALA A 120 1.24 -4.32 -5.14
N PHE A 121 2.20 -4.35 -6.05
CA PHE A 121 3.31 -3.37 -6.02
C PHE A 121 2.86 -1.97 -6.42
N LYS A 122 1.90 -1.83 -7.35
CA LYS A 122 1.33 -0.53 -7.70
C LYS A 122 0.63 0.12 -6.50
N THR A 123 -0.12 -0.62 -5.67
CA THR A 123 -0.78 -0.05 -4.48
C THR A 123 0.24 0.38 -3.42
N ALA A 124 1.31 -0.40 -3.23
CA ALA A 124 2.39 -0.02 -2.33
C ALA A 124 3.15 1.23 -2.81
N LEU A 125 3.51 1.30 -4.10
CA LEU A 125 4.14 2.50 -4.67
C LEU A 125 3.21 3.72 -4.65
N TRP A 126 1.92 3.52 -4.93
CA TRP A 126 0.91 4.57 -4.80
C TRP A 126 0.90 5.14 -3.39
N PHE A 127 0.84 4.29 -2.37
CA PHE A 127 0.82 4.74 -0.99
C PHE A 127 2.11 5.48 -0.61
N TRP A 128 3.27 4.97 -1.03
CA TRP A 128 4.57 5.61 -0.82
C TRP A 128 4.67 7.01 -1.46
N MET A 129 4.11 7.17 -2.66
CA MET A 129 4.22 8.40 -3.46
C MET A 129 3.04 9.38 -3.24
N THR A 130 2.04 9.02 -2.44
CA THR A 130 0.83 9.84 -2.25
C THR A 130 0.80 10.43 -0.85
N GLU A 131 0.94 11.76 -0.77
CA GLU A 131 0.75 12.49 0.47
C GLU A 131 -0.68 12.26 1.01
N GLN A 132 -0.75 11.76 2.25
CA GLN A 132 -2.00 11.67 3.00
C GLN A 132 -2.00 12.82 3.99
N LYS A 133 -2.89 13.81 3.80
CA LYS A 133 -3.02 14.91 4.74
C LYS A 133 -3.37 14.35 6.12
N PRO A 134 -2.78 14.89 7.21
CA PRO A 134 -3.18 14.51 8.55
C PRO A 134 -4.69 14.70 8.71
N PHE A 135 -5.32 13.79 9.43
CA PHE A 135 -6.74 13.87 9.73
C PHE A 135 -6.99 15.12 10.58
N ASN A 136 -7.54 16.18 10.00
CA ASN A 136 -7.96 17.36 10.74
C ASN A 136 -9.37 17.11 11.29
N GLU A 137 -9.51 17.18 12.62
CA GLU A 137 -10.76 17.02 13.38
C GLU A 137 -11.89 17.97 12.96
N PHE A 138 -11.62 18.98 12.13
CA PHE A 138 -12.60 19.96 11.64
C PHE A 138 -13.19 19.65 10.26
N SER A 139 -12.93 18.47 9.70
CA SER A 139 -13.42 18.12 8.34
C SER A 139 -14.87 17.60 8.31
N TYR A 140 -15.56 17.60 9.46
CA TYR A 140 -16.93 17.08 9.63
C TYR A 140 -17.88 18.05 10.35
N ILE A 141 -17.58 19.37 10.37
CA ILE A 141 -18.51 20.41 10.82
C ILE A 141 -18.76 21.42 9.69
#